data_AF-A0A4Y2GKB1-F1
#
_entry.id   AF-A0A4Y2GKB1-F1
#
_cell.length_a   1.000
_cell.length_b   1.000
_cell.length_c   1.000
_cell.angle_alpha   90.00
_cell.angle_beta   90.00
_cell.angle_gamma   90.00
#
_symmetry.space_group_name_H-M   'P 1'
#
loop_
_entity.id
_entity.type
_entity.pdbx_description
1 polymer ?
#
loop_
_entity_poly.entity_id
_entity_poly.type
_entity_poly.pdbx_seq_one_letter_code
_entity_poly.pdbx_strand_id
1 'polypeptide(L)'
;MEGAVRLSRSGSTVLPFFHWSLVERLSSACELPGVSMVCRTIQSILGKLKPFIDLDGDQYSIIETFRGDAWRGRDCDDVNDMIYPGRRPMNSDIAADSNCNGIYGVNETSGSPYEDELCEGTKSQGIIYIGDSIGAHFHVPYEWFTARQLSMEILKNFSFVIGNELDWPQSSFSTGYQNVSMAIIEGQTDSIYWRMRQRNLCNHRDFQNICFNGAASGSMLSYLKSIARKPQIDKPAVVFYGMMGNDVCERWMKSLDDLTTPEEFRSNVIKTLDTLEGILPDGSHVLLMGLVNGSFIYNTMSERMHPIGQLHEDVRYKDVFEWFNCMRIGPCFGWMNKNATIREATTQRAEELTAVLQDIAANKKYDSFSLHFLSNPLTQVIRQWERDGFALWKLLEPVDSLHPVQEVLPLITQAMWAEIEANYPEIMGDVNPNNQAIRNLFGDQGGH
;
A
#
# COMPACT_ATOMS: atom_id res chain seq x y z
N MET A 1 39.94 5.06 35.03
CA MET A 1 40.06 6.42 35.60
C MET A 1 41.27 7.07 34.94
N GLU A 2 41.09 8.34 34.60
CA GLU A 2 42.04 9.27 33.95
C GLU A 2 42.29 9.11 32.44
N GLY A 3 41.96 10.18 31.70
CA GLY A 3 42.69 10.46 30.45
C GLY A 3 41.89 10.89 29.21
N ALA A 4 40.84 11.70 29.28
CA ALA A 4 40.37 12.44 28.10
C ALA A 4 39.65 13.74 28.46
N VAL A 5 40.42 14.77 28.86
CA VAL A 5 39.97 16.16 28.86
C VAL A 5 40.73 16.89 27.76
N ARG A 6 40.04 17.24 26.67
CA ARG A 6 40.44 18.32 25.77
C ARG A 6 39.21 19.09 25.27
N LEU A 7 38.88 20.12 26.04
CA LEU A 7 38.56 21.51 25.66
C LEU A 7 37.85 21.73 24.31
N SER A 8 36.53 21.96 24.36
CA SER A 8 35.83 22.77 23.35
C SER A 8 36.12 24.26 23.60
N ARG A 9 36.22 25.04 22.51
CA ARG A 9 36.58 26.47 22.50
C ARG A 9 35.41 27.43 22.79
N SER A 10 34.33 26.95 23.38
CA SER A 10 33.26 27.81 23.90
C SER A 10 33.02 27.38 25.33
N GLY A 11 33.19 28.30 26.29
CA GLY A 11 32.99 28.07 27.73
C GLY A 11 31.54 27.79 28.14
N SER A 12 30.83 26.96 27.38
CA SER A 12 29.54 26.37 27.70
C SER A 12 29.78 24.97 28.22
N THR A 13 29.51 24.76 29.51
CA THR A 13 29.24 23.44 30.06
C THR A 13 28.04 22.86 29.33
N VAL A 14 28.29 22.04 28.30
CA VAL A 14 27.25 21.16 27.75
C VAL A 14 26.92 20.17 28.85
N LEU A 15 25.84 20.42 29.59
CA LEU A 15 25.22 19.40 30.44
C LEU A 15 24.92 18.20 29.54
N PRO A 16 25.28 16.97 29.94
CA PRO A 16 24.97 15.78 29.16
C PRO A 16 23.46 15.57 29.22
N PHE A 17 22.72 16.15 28.27
CA PHE A 17 21.26 16.01 28.19
C PHE A 17 20.81 14.62 27.70
N PHE A 18 21.74 13.69 27.49
CA PHE A 18 21.47 12.31 27.10
C PHE A 18 22.23 11.35 28.01
N HIS A 19 21.61 11.01 29.15
CA HIS A 19 22.08 9.90 29.97
C HIS A 19 21.52 8.60 29.39
N TRP A 20 22.38 7.62 29.08
CA TRP A 20 22.02 6.32 28.47
C TRP A 20 20.90 5.58 29.22
N SER A 21 20.82 5.76 30.54
CA SER A 21 19.76 5.19 31.38
C SER A 21 18.34 5.75 31.09
N LEU A 22 18.23 6.89 30.40
CA LEU A 22 16.95 7.40 29.94
C LEU A 22 16.47 6.59 28.74
N VAL A 23 17.37 6.25 27.80
CA VAL A 23 17.08 5.48 26.58
C VAL A 23 16.71 4.03 26.91
N GLU A 24 17.35 3.40 27.90
CA GLU A 24 16.98 2.05 28.37
C GLU A 24 15.59 1.95 29.00
N ARG A 25 14.99 3.09 29.38
CA ARG A 25 13.63 3.15 29.93
C ARG A 25 12.57 3.52 28.92
N LEU A 26 12.94 3.93 27.71
CA LEU A 26 11.96 4.29 26.69
C LEU A 26 11.41 3.03 26.03
N SER A 27 10.10 2.84 26.09
CA SER A 27 9.46 1.72 25.39
C SER A 27 9.24 2.01 23.89
N SER A 28 9.34 3.29 23.52
CA SER A 28 9.17 3.79 22.15
C SER A 28 9.93 5.10 21.93
N ALA A 29 10.38 5.35 20.69
CA ALA A 29 10.90 6.66 20.27
C ALA A 29 9.89 7.80 20.53
N CYS A 30 8.59 7.49 20.60
CA CYS A 30 7.50 8.42 20.89
C CYS A 30 7.49 8.94 22.33
N GLU A 31 8.31 8.40 23.22
CA GLU A 31 8.46 8.91 24.59
C GLU A 31 9.50 10.04 24.68
N LEU A 32 10.26 10.30 23.60
CA LEU A 32 11.21 11.41 23.55
C LEU A 32 10.50 12.77 23.53
N PRO A 33 10.93 13.76 24.35
CA PRO A 33 10.45 15.14 24.26
C PRO A 33 10.65 15.71 22.84
N GLY A 34 9.63 16.39 22.30
CA GLY A 34 9.61 16.86 20.91
C GLY A 34 9.08 15.82 19.91
N VAL A 35 9.44 14.55 20.06
CA VAL A 35 8.92 13.44 19.22
C VAL A 35 7.51 13.01 19.64
N SER A 36 7.22 13.03 20.94
CA SER A 36 5.91 12.64 21.48
C SER A 36 4.72 13.42 20.92
N MET A 37 4.91 14.68 20.54
CA MET A 37 3.86 15.48 19.91
C MET A 37 3.56 14.98 18.49
N VAL A 38 4.60 14.77 17.68
CA VAL A 38 4.49 14.23 16.32
C VAL A 38 3.89 12.82 16.37
N CYS A 39 4.38 11.97 17.26
CA CYS A 39 3.85 10.61 17.43
C CYS A 39 2.38 10.58 17.83
N ARG A 40 1.90 11.45 18.74
CA ARG A 40 0.48 11.47 19.11
C ARG A 40 -0.40 11.83 17.93
N THR A 41 0.01 12.80 17.12
CA THR A 41 -0.71 13.17 15.90
C THR A 41 -0.75 12.01 14.91
N ILE A 42 0.40 11.39 14.63
CA ILE A 42 0.49 10.22 13.74
C ILE A 42 -0.38 9.08 14.29
N GLN A 43 -0.20 8.65 15.55
CA GLN A 43 -0.95 7.54 16.15
C GLN A 43 -2.46 7.74 16.16
N SER A 44 -2.94 8.97 16.34
CA SER A 44 -4.37 9.28 16.27
C SER A 44 -4.97 9.05 14.87
N ILE A 45 -4.16 9.17 13.82
CA ILE A 45 -4.54 9.00 12.41
C ILE A 45 -4.36 7.52 12.00
N LEU A 46 -3.22 6.92 12.36
CA LEU A 46 -2.90 5.51 12.13
C LEU A 46 -3.96 4.54 12.67
N GLY A 47 -4.52 4.85 13.84
CA GLY A 47 -5.38 3.92 14.57
C GLY A 47 -6.72 3.61 13.90
N LYS A 48 -7.10 4.28 12.79
CA LYS A 48 -8.43 4.14 12.18
C LYS A 48 -8.45 4.00 10.65
N LEU A 49 -7.33 4.22 9.96
CA LEU A 49 -7.25 4.30 8.47
C LEU A 49 -8.28 5.26 7.85
N LYS A 50 -8.58 6.34 8.57
CA LYS A 50 -9.50 7.40 8.13
C LYS A 50 -8.72 8.69 7.89
N PRO A 51 -9.14 9.51 6.91
CA PRO A 51 -8.49 10.79 6.68
C PRO A 51 -8.52 11.67 7.93
N PHE A 52 -7.48 12.48 8.09
CA PHE A 52 -7.45 13.48 9.16
C PHE A 52 -8.38 14.68 8.88
N ILE A 53 -8.49 15.07 7.61
CA ILE A 53 -9.45 16.07 7.12
C ILE A 53 -10.51 15.33 6.33
N ASP A 54 -11.72 15.32 6.87
CA ASP A 54 -12.92 14.64 6.38
C ASP A 54 -14.09 15.31 7.14
N LEU A 55 -14.62 16.39 6.57
CA LEU A 55 -15.57 17.28 7.25
C LEU A 55 -16.99 16.73 7.25
N ASP A 56 -17.36 15.95 6.23
CA ASP A 56 -18.69 15.34 6.11
C ASP A 56 -18.74 13.87 6.56
N GLY A 57 -17.59 13.24 6.79
CA GLY A 57 -17.47 11.90 7.36
C GLY A 57 -17.57 10.76 6.35
N ASP A 58 -17.44 11.03 5.05
CA ASP A 58 -17.56 10.05 3.97
C ASP A 58 -16.29 9.20 3.73
N GLN A 59 -15.20 9.53 4.43
CA GLN A 59 -13.89 8.89 4.41
C GLN A 59 -12.99 9.23 3.22
N TYR A 60 -13.35 10.21 2.40
CA TYR A 60 -12.49 10.83 1.40
C TYR A 60 -11.98 12.19 1.93
N SER A 61 -11.10 12.84 1.17
CA SER A 61 -10.37 14.02 1.64
C SER A 61 -9.91 14.88 0.49
N ILE A 62 -9.67 16.15 0.80
CA ILE A 62 -9.10 17.16 -0.10
C ILE A 62 -7.59 17.40 0.09
N ILE A 63 -6.97 16.76 1.09
CA ILE A 63 -5.52 16.80 1.33
C ILE A 63 -4.89 15.45 0.99
N GLU A 64 -3.62 15.47 0.56
CA GLU A 64 -2.92 14.27 0.07
C GLU A 64 -2.38 13.35 1.17
N THR A 65 -1.98 13.92 2.30
CA THR A 65 -1.35 13.18 3.40
C THR A 65 -2.35 12.72 4.46
N PHE A 66 -1.88 11.97 5.46
CA PHE A 66 -2.68 11.61 6.64
C PHE A 66 -3.97 10.88 6.29
N ARG A 67 -3.83 9.83 5.46
CA ARG A 67 -4.93 8.99 4.95
C ARG A 67 -5.90 9.71 4.01
N GLY A 68 -5.47 10.81 3.40
CA GLY A 68 -6.25 11.57 2.42
C GLY A 68 -6.12 11.07 0.98
N ASP A 69 -6.04 11.97 -0.01
CA ASP A 69 -6.18 11.65 -1.43
C ASP A 69 -4.99 10.89 -2.07
N ALA A 70 -3.87 10.72 -1.38
CA ALA A 70 -2.86 9.73 -1.78
C ALA A 70 -3.39 8.29 -1.63
N TRP A 71 -4.32 8.08 -0.70
CA TRP A 71 -4.82 6.77 -0.29
C TRP A 71 -6.14 6.41 -0.96
N ARG A 72 -6.93 7.40 -1.36
CA ARG A 72 -8.25 7.23 -1.99
C ARG A 72 -8.47 8.33 -3.01
N GLY A 73 -9.48 8.20 -3.87
CA GLY A 73 -9.88 9.30 -4.74
C GLY A 73 -10.06 10.61 -3.99
N ARG A 74 -9.63 11.71 -4.59
CA ARG A 74 -9.86 13.03 -4.02
C ARG A 74 -11.35 13.38 -3.97
N ASP A 75 -11.79 13.82 -2.81
CA ASP A 75 -13.13 14.35 -2.62
C ASP A 75 -13.31 15.67 -3.39
N CYS A 76 -14.42 15.76 -4.14
CA CYS A 76 -14.78 16.93 -4.91
C CYS A 76 -15.70 17.90 -4.14
N ASP A 77 -16.31 17.48 -3.01
CA ASP A 77 -17.14 18.32 -2.14
C ASP A 77 -17.14 17.84 -0.67
N ASP A 78 -16.07 18.15 0.07
CA ASP A 78 -15.83 17.81 1.49
C ASP A 78 -16.73 18.58 2.47
N VAL A 79 -18.00 18.81 2.14
CA VAL A 79 -19.05 19.27 3.05
C VAL A 79 -20.38 18.53 2.81
N ASN A 80 -20.37 17.49 1.96
CA ASN A 80 -21.56 16.78 1.51
C ASN A 80 -21.28 15.28 1.36
N ASP A 81 -21.68 14.51 2.38
CA ASP A 81 -21.44 13.06 2.53
C ASP A 81 -22.10 12.15 1.47
N MET A 82 -22.71 12.77 0.46
CA MET A 82 -23.35 12.15 -0.68
C MET A 82 -22.63 12.45 -2.00
N ILE A 83 -21.51 13.17 -1.99
CA ILE A 83 -20.68 13.45 -3.15
C ILE A 83 -19.28 12.87 -2.90
N TYR A 84 -18.95 11.76 -3.56
CA TYR A 84 -17.65 11.10 -3.36
C TYR A 84 -17.29 10.10 -4.45
N PRO A 85 -16.00 9.76 -4.61
CA PRO A 85 -15.54 8.76 -5.59
C PRO A 85 -16.30 7.44 -5.55
N GLY A 86 -16.80 7.03 -6.72
CA GLY A 86 -17.38 5.70 -6.96
C GLY A 86 -18.85 5.51 -6.58
N ARG A 87 -19.50 6.60 -6.16
CA ARG A 87 -20.96 6.66 -6.05
C ARG A 87 -21.64 6.45 -7.43
N ARG A 88 -22.88 5.97 -7.45
CA ARG A 88 -23.75 6.09 -8.63
C ARG A 88 -24.21 7.54 -8.78
N PRO A 89 -24.21 8.09 -10.00
CA PRO A 89 -24.53 9.50 -10.22
C PRO A 89 -25.93 9.88 -9.72
N MET A 90 -26.02 11.00 -9.02
CA MET A 90 -27.24 11.53 -8.45
C MET A 90 -27.98 12.36 -9.48
N ASN A 91 -29.16 11.91 -9.90
CA ASN A 91 -29.93 12.54 -10.97
C ASN A 91 -29.08 12.75 -12.24
N SER A 92 -28.29 11.72 -12.59
CA SER A 92 -27.40 11.71 -13.76
C SER A 92 -26.39 12.88 -13.79
N ASP A 93 -26.04 13.40 -12.62
CA ASP A 93 -25.08 14.49 -12.43
C ASP A 93 -25.38 15.73 -13.29
N ILE A 94 -26.67 16.03 -13.49
CA ILE A 94 -27.12 17.19 -14.29
C ILE A 94 -26.60 18.51 -13.73
N ALA A 95 -26.59 18.66 -12.41
CA ALA A 95 -26.28 19.93 -11.74
C ALA A 95 -24.88 19.96 -11.11
N ALA A 96 -24.38 18.82 -10.65
CA ALA A 96 -23.11 18.67 -9.96
C ALA A 96 -22.58 17.25 -10.16
N ASP A 97 -21.26 17.11 -10.19
CA ASP A 97 -20.57 15.82 -10.17
C ASP A 97 -20.71 15.21 -8.78
N SER A 98 -21.48 14.14 -8.65
CA SER A 98 -21.75 13.49 -7.35
C SER A 98 -20.85 12.29 -7.10
N ASN A 99 -20.06 11.87 -8.09
CA ASN A 99 -19.20 10.71 -7.99
C ASN A 99 -17.71 11.02 -8.21
N CYS A 100 -17.38 12.31 -8.30
CA CYS A 100 -16.05 12.89 -8.43
C CYS A 100 -15.25 12.37 -9.63
N ASN A 101 -15.92 11.89 -10.68
CA ASN A 101 -15.25 11.41 -11.89
C ASN A 101 -15.00 12.53 -12.93
N GLY A 102 -15.40 13.78 -12.64
CA GLY A 102 -15.24 14.95 -13.49
C GLY A 102 -16.22 15.06 -14.66
N ILE A 103 -17.24 14.19 -14.73
CA ILE A 103 -18.25 14.15 -15.80
C ILE A 103 -19.60 14.55 -15.21
N TYR A 104 -20.13 15.69 -15.66
CA TYR A 104 -21.41 16.21 -15.19
C TYR A 104 -21.99 17.20 -16.21
N GLY A 105 -23.24 17.62 -16.01
CA GLY A 105 -23.93 18.56 -16.88
C GLY A 105 -24.70 17.88 -18.03
N VAL A 106 -25.18 18.70 -18.97
CA VAL A 106 -26.07 18.29 -20.06
C VAL A 106 -25.43 18.61 -21.40
N ASN A 107 -25.52 17.67 -22.34
CA ASN A 107 -25.16 17.89 -23.72
C ASN A 107 -26.20 18.81 -24.38
N GLU A 108 -25.81 20.04 -24.73
CA GLU A 108 -26.72 21.02 -25.33
C GLU A 108 -27.30 20.57 -26.68
N THR A 109 -26.63 19.65 -27.38
CA THR A 109 -27.07 19.18 -28.70
C THR A 109 -28.17 18.13 -28.60
N SER A 110 -28.04 17.18 -27.69
CA SER A 110 -29.00 16.08 -27.50
C SER A 110 -30.05 16.36 -26.42
N GLY A 111 -29.73 17.25 -25.48
CA GLY A 111 -30.50 17.51 -24.27
C GLY A 111 -30.36 16.45 -23.18
N SER A 112 -29.45 15.46 -23.33
CA SER A 112 -29.28 14.38 -22.34
C SER A 112 -28.07 14.63 -21.42
N PRO A 113 -28.06 14.11 -20.19
CA PRO A 113 -26.93 14.24 -19.28
C PRO A 113 -25.68 13.56 -19.82
N TYR A 114 -24.51 14.18 -19.64
CA TYR A 114 -23.24 13.60 -20.12
C TYR A 114 -22.91 12.27 -19.44
N GLU A 115 -23.22 12.14 -18.15
CA GLU A 115 -22.95 10.90 -17.40
C GLU A 115 -23.76 9.72 -17.96
N ASP A 116 -25.00 9.94 -18.37
CA ASP A 116 -25.82 8.91 -19.02
C ASP A 116 -25.24 8.54 -20.40
N GLU A 117 -24.97 9.55 -21.24
CA GLU A 117 -24.47 9.32 -22.61
C GLU A 117 -23.09 8.63 -22.64
N LEU A 118 -22.22 8.95 -21.69
CA LEU A 118 -20.82 8.57 -21.73
C LEU A 118 -20.49 7.37 -20.83
N CYS A 119 -21.27 7.14 -19.76
CA CYS A 119 -20.95 6.15 -18.73
C CYS A 119 -22.02 5.07 -18.55
N GLU A 120 -23.29 5.28 -18.90
CA GLU A 120 -24.32 4.26 -18.77
C GLU A 120 -23.97 3.02 -19.62
N GLY A 121 -24.16 1.82 -19.04
CA GLY A 121 -23.87 0.54 -19.72
C GLY A 121 -22.38 0.18 -19.84
N THR A 122 -21.45 1.04 -19.43
CA THR A 122 -19.99 0.82 -19.56
C THR A 122 -19.37 -0.01 -18.43
N LYS A 123 -20.18 -0.46 -17.45
CA LYS A 123 -19.77 -1.21 -16.25
C LYS A 123 -18.61 -0.54 -15.49
N SER A 124 -18.75 0.76 -15.21
CA SER A 124 -17.79 1.46 -14.34
C SER A 124 -17.80 0.88 -12.93
N GLN A 125 -16.62 0.76 -12.32
CA GLN A 125 -16.38 0.10 -11.05
C GLN A 125 -15.07 0.58 -10.42
N GLY A 126 -15.02 0.53 -9.09
CA GLY A 126 -13.86 0.97 -8.31
C GLY A 126 -12.83 -0.11 -8.05
N ILE A 127 -11.64 0.30 -7.61
CA ILE A 127 -10.61 -0.61 -7.08
C ILE A 127 -10.46 -0.41 -5.57
N ILE A 128 -10.48 -1.50 -4.80
CA ILE A 128 -10.18 -1.47 -3.38
C ILE A 128 -9.04 -2.45 -3.13
N TYR A 129 -7.90 -1.97 -2.64
CA TYR A 129 -6.78 -2.83 -2.29
C TYR A 129 -6.68 -2.93 -0.77
N ILE A 130 -6.93 -4.12 -0.22
CA ILE A 130 -6.80 -4.43 1.20
C ILE A 130 -5.45 -5.13 1.38
N GLY A 131 -4.48 -4.46 1.99
CA GLY A 131 -3.09 -4.92 1.93
C GLY A 131 -2.21 -4.50 3.10
N ASP A 132 -0.93 -4.81 2.95
CA ASP A 132 0.14 -4.44 3.86
C ASP A 132 1.06 -3.37 3.25
N SER A 133 2.27 -3.25 3.81
CA SER A 133 3.32 -2.34 3.37
C SER A 133 3.71 -2.51 1.90
N ILE A 134 3.56 -3.71 1.30
CA ILE A 134 3.81 -3.90 -0.14
C ILE A 134 2.75 -3.17 -0.94
N GLY A 135 1.47 -3.35 -0.59
CA GLY A 135 0.33 -2.70 -1.25
C GLY A 135 0.28 -1.17 -1.07
N ALA A 136 0.79 -0.67 0.05
CA ALA A 136 0.93 0.76 0.33
C ALA A 136 2.15 1.40 -0.36
N HIS A 137 3.06 0.57 -0.91
CA HIS A 137 4.40 0.97 -1.33
C HIS A 137 5.18 1.65 -0.20
N PHE A 138 5.53 0.89 0.84
CA PHE A 138 6.48 1.34 1.84
C PHE A 138 7.84 1.59 1.20
N HIS A 139 8.36 2.81 1.36
CA HIS A 139 9.66 3.22 0.87
C HIS A 139 10.28 4.25 1.82
N VAL A 140 11.51 3.94 2.24
CA VAL A 140 12.33 4.85 3.03
C VAL A 140 13.47 5.35 2.16
N PRO A 141 13.56 6.66 1.88
CA PRO A 141 14.64 7.23 1.08
C PRO A 141 16.00 6.88 1.65
N TYR A 142 16.81 6.14 0.88
CA TYR A 142 18.15 5.77 1.32
C TYR A 142 19.07 7.00 1.41
N GLU A 143 18.75 8.06 0.67
CA GLU A 143 19.43 9.36 0.70
C GLU A 143 19.42 9.98 2.10
N TRP A 144 18.43 9.64 2.94
CA TRP A 144 18.36 10.07 4.34
C TRP A 144 19.44 9.42 5.22
N PHE A 145 19.99 8.28 4.78
CA PHE A 145 20.98 7.48 5.50
C PHE A 145 22.39 7.56 4.90
N THR A 146 22.53 8.16 3.73
CA THR A 146 23.81 8.35 3.05
C THR A 146 24.31 9.79 3.20
N ALA A 147 25.21 10.01 4.16
CA ALA A 147 25.72 11.34 4.52
C ALA A 147 26.31 12.15 3.35
N ARG A 148 26.77 11.49 2.28
CA ARG A 148 27.29 12.15 1.06
C ARG A 148 26.22 12.78 0.18
N GLN A 149 24.98 12.29 0.24
CA GLN A 149 23.85 12.77 -0.56
C GLN A 149 22.88 13.65 0.25
N LEU A 150 22.89 13.52 1.58
CA LEU A 150 22.01 14.26 2.46
C LEU A 150 22.16 15.78 2.27
N SER A 151 21.06 16.43 1.89
CA SER A 151 20.97 17.87 1.66
C SER A 151 19.57 18.38 1.99
N MET A 152 19.38 19.70 2.05
CA MET A 152 18.06 20.29 2.25
C MET A 152 17.08 19.94 1.13
N GLU A 153 17.56 19.74 -0.10
CA GLU A 153 16.70 19.35 -1.23
C GLU A 153 16.15 17.93 -1.03
N ILE A 154 16.99 17.00 -0.58
CA ILE A 154 16.59 15.61 -0.24
C ILE A 154 15.54 15.58 0.89
N LEU A 155 15.59 16.54 1.82
CA LEU A 155 14.66 16.62 2.95
C LEU A 155 13.40 17.46 2.66
N LYS A 156 13.28 18.04 1.47
CA LYS A 156 12.17 18.97 1.13
C LYS A 156 10.79 18.36 1.30
N ASN A 157 10.66 17.06 1.04
CA ASN A 157 9.39 16.32 1.10
C ASN A 157 9.25 15.49 2.39
N PHE A 158 10.09 15.71 3.41
CA PHE A 158 10.09 14.93 4.64
C PHE A 158 8.71 14.85 5.31
N SER A 159 8.00 15.99 5.41
CA SER A 159 6.65 16.03 6.01
C SER A 159 5.62 15.22 5.23
N PHE A 160 5.74 15.19 3.90
CA PHE A 160 4.87 14.39 3.04
C PHE A 160 5.06 12.89 3.32
N VAL A 161 6.32 12.45 3.29
CA VAL A 161 6.67 11.04 3.51
C VAL A 161 6.25 10.58 4.91
N ILE A 162 6.50 11.38 5.94
CA ILE A 162 6.08 11.05 7.31
C ILE A 162 4.57 11.12 7.49
N GLY A 163 3.89 12.08 6.84
CA GLY A 163 2.44 12.21 6.87
C GLY A 163 1.72 11.05 6.18
N ASN A 164 2.42 10.34 5.28
CA ASN A 164 1.99 9.09 4.65
C ASN A 164 2.69 7.87 5.23
N GLU A 165 3.27 7.95 6.43
CA GLU A 165 3.70 6.77 7.19
C GLU A 165 4.87 6.01 6.55
N LEU A 166 5.67 6.70 5.72
CA LEU A 166 6.69 6.13 4.81
C LEU A 166 6.11 5.31 3.65
N ASP A 167 4.80 5.36 3.46
CA ASP A 167 4.11 4.74 2.34
C ASP A 167 3.90 5.74 1.19
N TRP A 168 3.80 5.21 -0.03
CA TRP A 168 3.68 5.97 -1.28
C TRP A 168 2.51 5.43 -2.12
N PRO A 169 1.29 5.41 -1.57
CA PRO A 169 0.13 4.80 -2.24
C PRO A 169 -0.20 5.45 -3.59
N GLN A 170 0.14 6.74 -3.76
CA GLN A 170 -0.02 7.50 -5.00
C GLN A 170 0.89 7.03 -6.16
N SER A 171 1.92 6.24 -5.87
CA SER A 171 2.79 5.59 -6.88
C SER A 171 2.84 4.06 -6.76
N SER A 172 1.98 3.47 -5.93
CA SER A 172 1.88 2.02 -5.73
C SER A 172 1.39 1.27 -6.98
N PHE A 173 1.70 -0.02 -7.07
CA PHE A 173 1.19 -0.90 -8.14
C PHE A 173 -0.32 -1.13 -8.08
N SER A 174 -0.95 -0.91 -6.92
CA SER A 174 -2.37 -1.17 -6.71
C SER A 174 -3.22 0.04 -7.11
N THR A 175 -2.93 1.20 -6.51
CA THR A 175 -3.76 2.41 -6.59
C THR A 175 -3.02 3.64 -7.09
N GLY A 176 -1.74 3.50 -7.48
CA GLY A 176 -0.94 4.63 -7.91
C GLY A 176 -1.56 5.39 -9.08
N TYR A 177 -1.53 6.72 -9.01
CA TYR A 177 -2.22 7.59 -9.96
C TYR A 177 -1.33 8.71 -10.49
N GLN A 178 -0.09 8.82 -10.04
CA GLN A 178 0.82 9.83 -10.55
C GLN A 178 2.27 9.38 -10.49
N ASN A 179 3.05 9.83 -11.47
CA ASN A 179 4.50 9.77 -11.38
C ASN A 179 4.98 10.74 -10.30
N VAL A 180 5.89 10.28 -9.45
CA VAL A 180 6.52 11.12 -8.43
C VAL A 180 7.84 11.64 -8.99
N SER A 181 8.01 12.96 -9.02
CA SER A 181 9.20 13.65 -9.56
C SER A 181 10.18 14.12 -8.46
N MET A 182 10.18 13.44 -7.33
CA MET A 182 11.00 13.77 -6.17
C MET A 182 12.38 13.10 -6.30
N ALA A 183 13.45 13.76 -5.85
CA ALA A 183 14.83 13.26 -5.93
C ALA A 183 15.15 12.07 -5.01
N ILE A 184 14.14 11.48 -4.37
CA ILE A 184 14.25 10.45 -3.33
C ILE A 184 13.53 9.15 -3.73
N ILE A 185 12.94 9.11 -4.92
CA ILE A 185 12.26 7.94 -5.47
C ILE A 185 12.37 7.97 -6.99
N GLU A 186 12.76 6.86 -7.59
CA GLU A 186 12.97 6.74 -9.02
C GLU A 186 12.05 5.66 -9.59
N GLY A 187 11.47 5.91 -10.76
CA GLY A 187 10.60 4.96 -11.45
C GLY A 187 9.36 5.59 -12.02
N GLN A 188 8.56 4.77 -12.69
CA GLN A 188 7.28 5.17 -13.25
C GLN A 188 6.15 4.53 -12.46
N THR A 189 5.01 5.19 -12.43
CA THR A 189 3.77 4.67 -11.88
C THR A 189 2.98 4.00 -12.99
N ASP A 190 2.70 2.72 -12.79
CA ASP A 190 1.75 1.93 -13.55
C ASP A 190 1.03 1.03 -12.56
N SER A 191 -0.28 1.23 -12.42
CA SER A 191 -1.08 0.58 -11.38
C SER A 191 -2.34 -0.07 -11.94
N ILE A 192 -2.95 -0.96 -11.16
CA ILE A 192 -4.24 -1.54 -11.51
C ILE A 192 -5.31 -0.46 -11.65
N TYR A 193 -5.39 0.50 -10.72
CA TYR A 193 -6.28 1.65 -10.85
C TYR A 193 -6.05 2.43 -12.15
N TRP A 194 -4.80 2.75 -12.46
CA TRP A 194 -4.48 3.53 -13.66
C TRP A 194 -4.93 2.81 -14.93
N ARG A 195 -4.67 1.50 -15.03
CA ARG A 195 -5.12 0.67 -16.17
C ARG A 195 -6.64 0.57 -16.25
N MET A 196 -7.33 0.41 -15.13
CA MET A 196 -8.80 0.40 -15.06
C MET A 196 -9.41 1.73 -15.49
N ARG A 197 -8.81 2.87 -15.10
CA ARG A 197 -9.20 4.19 -15.57
C ARG A 197 -8.98 4.36 -17.06
N GLN A 198 -7.84 3.90 -17.61
CA GLN A 198 -7.60 3.99 -19.05
C GLN A 198 -8.58 3.15 -19.87
N ARG A 199 -9.06 2.03 -19.29
CA ARG A 199 -10.07 1.17 -19.91
C ARG A 199 -11.45 1.82 -19.90
N ASN A 200 -11.84 2.45 -18.79
CA ASN A 200 -13.07 3.22 -18.68
C ASN A 200 -12.84 4.49 -17.85
N LEU A 201 -12.87 5.66 -18.51
CA LEU A 201 -12.61 6.95 -17.86
C LEU A 201 -13.68 7.34 -16.82
N CYS A 202 -14.84 6.69 -16.83
CA CYS A 202 -15.86 6.87 -15.80
C CYS A 202 -15.46 6.29 -14.42
N ASN A 203 -14.33 5.56 -14.35
CA ASN A 203 -13.71 5.05 -13.12
C ASN A 203 -12.75 6.06 -12.46
N HIS A 204 -12.67 7.29 -13.00
CA HIS A 204 -11.78 8.30 -12.45
C HIS A 204 -12.03 8.53 -10.95
N ARG A 205 -10.94 8.60 -10.18
CA ARG A 205 -10.87 8.68 -8.70
C ARG A 205 -11.42 7.49 -7.93
N ASP A 206 -12.07 6.51 -8.55
CA ASP A 206 -12.67 5.38 -7.84
C ASP A 206 -11.62 4.33 -7.42
N PHE A 207 -10.75 4.70 -6.48
CA PHE A 207 -9.76 3.83 -5.85
C PHE A 207 -9.72 4.03 -4.33
N GLN A 208 -9.38 2.95 -3.61
CA GLN A 208 -9.13 2.96 -2.17
C GLN A 208 -7.98 2.01 -1.83
N ASN A 209 -6.93 2.55 -1.21
CA ASN A 209 -5.80 1.82 -0.68
C ASN A 209 -5.99 1.64 0.83
N ILE A 210 -6.54 0.48 1.21
CA ILE A 210 -6.80 0.07 2.60
C ILE A 210 -5.62 -0.77 3.08
N CYS A 211 -4.42 -0.17 3.05
CA CYS A 211 -3.20 -0.81 3.51
C CYS A 211 -2.63 -0.13 4.74
N PHE A 212 -1.91 -0.88 5.58
CA PHE A 212 -1.06 -0.29 6.61
C PHE A 212 0.13 -1.17 6.92
N ASN A 213 1.21 -0.54 7.37
CA ASN A 213 2.44 -1.22 7.75
C ASN A 213 2.19 -2.20 8.90
N GLY A 214 2.51 -3.48 8.67
CA GLY A 214 2.25 -4.57 9.62
C GLY A 214 0.84 -5.17 9.57
N ALA A 215 0.04 -4.85 8.54
CA ALA A 215 -1.25 -5.51 8.34
C ALA A 215 -1.08 -7.01 8.08
N ALA A 216 -1.75 -7.83 8.89
CA ALA A 216 -1.87 -9.27 8.74
C ALA A 216 -3.36 -9.64 8.75
N SER A 217 -3.69 -10.89 8.40
CA SER A 217 -5.07 -11.36 8.31
C SER A 217 -5.91 -11.03 9.55
N GLY A 218 -5.33 -11.19 10.74
CA GLY A 218 -6.01 -10.92 12.00
C GLY A 218 -6.15 -9.43 12.33
N SER A 219 -5.09 -8.63 12.13
CA SER A 219 -5.11 -7.21 12.47
C SER A 219 -6.01 -6.40 11.53
N MET A 220 -6.07 -6.77 10.25
CA MET A 220 -6.90 -6.11 9.23
C MET A 220 -8.41 -6.13 9.59
N LEU A 221 -8.89 -7.13 10.33
CA LEU A 221 -10.31 -7.23 10.73
C LEU A 221 -10.83 -5.98 11.43
N SER A 222 -9.98 -5.29 12.20
CA SER A 222 -10.38 -4.07 12.92
C SER A 222 -10.55 -2.86 12.00
N TYR A 223 -10.03 -2.94 10.78
CA TYR A 223 -9.92 -1.83 9.84
C TYR A 223 -10.84 -1.98 8.62
N LEU A 224 -11.46 -3.14 8.40
CA LEU A 224 -12.40 -3.34 7.27
C LEU A 224 -13.55 -2.32 7.24
N LYS A 225 -13.92 -1.75 8.39
CA LYS A 225 -14.93 -0.68 8.50
C LYS A 225 -14.47 0.68 7.93
N SER A 226 -13.19 0.82 7.60
CA SER A 226 -12.68 1.99 6.87
C SER A 226 -12.85 1.84 5.36
N ILE A 227 -13.47 0.77 4.85
CA ILE A 227 -13.84 0.72 3.43
C ILE A 227 -15.03 1.67 3.21
N ALA A 228 -14.91 2.56 2.24
CA ALA A 228 -15.98 3.47 1.83
C ALA A 228 -16.75 2.87 0.65
N ARG A 229 -17.70 1.99 0.95
CA ARG A 229 -18.66 1.51 -0.05
C ARG A 229 -20.03 1.26 0.58
N LYS A 230 -21.07 1.67 -0.13
CA LYS A 230 -22.47 1.57 0.27
C LYS A 230 -23.21 0.70 -0.77
N PRO A 231 -23.67 -0.52 -0.41
CA PRO A 231 -24.22 -1.50 -1.35
C PRO A 231 -25.30 -0.98 -2.29
N GLN A 232 -26.13 -0.04 -1.81
CA GLN A 232 -27.33 0.41 -2.52
C GLN A 232 -27.07 1.59 -3.47
N ILE A 233 -26.05 2.41 -3.21
CA ILE A 233 -25.88 3.70 -3.89
C ILE A 233 -24.53 3.85 -4.58
N ASP A 234 -23.61 2.91 -4.39
CA ASP A 234 -22.31 2.95 -5.05
C ASP A 234 -22.23 1.96 -6.22
N LYS A 235 -21.24 2.19 -7.10
CA LYS A 235 -20.88 1.27 -8.18
C LYS A 235 -20.21 0.02 -7.58
N PRO A 236 -20.23 -1.16 -8.24
CA PRO A 236 -19.45 -2.32 -7.82
C PRO A 236 -17.96 -2.01 -7.68
N ALA A 237 -17.21 -2.88 -7.02
CA ALA A 237 -15.77 -2.74 -6.87
C ALA A 237 -15.04 -4.06 -7.12
N VAL A 238 -13.81 -3.96 -7.63
CA VAL A 238 -12.83 -5.06 -7.66
C VAL A 238 -11.94 -4.91 -6.43
N VAL A 239 -12.06 -5.85 -5.52
CA VAL A 239 -11.32 -5.88 -4.26
C VAL A 239 -10.16 -6.87 -4.35
N PHE A 240 -8.96 -6.41 -4.03
CA PHE A 240 -7.79 -7.26 -3.88
C PHE A 240 -7.52 -7.46 -2.40
N TYR A 241 -7.50 -8.73 -1.96
CA TYR A 241 -7.01 -9.10 -0.64
C TYR A 241 -5.54 -9.53 -0.78
N GLY A 242 -4.64 -8.60 -0.47
CA GLY A 242 -3.19 -8.70 -0.63
C GLY A 242 -2.42 -8.69 0.69
N MET A 243 -2.77 -9.57 1.63
CA MET A 243 -1.95 -9.82 2.83
C MET A 243 -0.78 -10.72 2.45
N MET A 244 0.33 -10.12 1.99
CA MET A 244 1.37 -10.84 1.27
C MET A 244 2.47 -11.40 2.16
N GLY A 245 2.69 -10.83 3.35
CA GLY A 245 3.85 -11.20 4.19
C GLY A 245 3.58 -11.33 5.69
N ASN A 246 2.85 -10.42 6.32
CA ASN A 246 2.90 -10.29 7.79
C ASN A 246 2.34 -11.47 8.58
N ASP A 247 1.51 -12.34 8.00
CA ASP A 247 1.09 -13.59 8.65
C ASP A 247 2.26 -14.60 8.84
N VAL A 248 3.38 -14.40 8.14
CA VAL A 248 4.63 -15.16 8.30
C VAL A 248 5.84 -14.27 8.64
N CYS A 249 5.67 -12.95 8.69
CA CYS A 249 6.71 -11.97 8.99
C CYS A 249 6.49 -11.30 10.34
N GLU A 250 6.95 -11.99 11.38
CA GLU A 250 6.94 -11.50 12.75
C GLU A 250 8.22 -10.73 13.11
N ARG A 251 8.11 -9.80 14.07
CA ARG A 251 9.29 -9.06 14.59
C ARG A 251 10.27 -9.95 15.34
N TRP A 252 9.77 -11.06 15.88
CA TRP A 252 10.52 -12.08 16.61
C TRP A 252 9.73 -13.37 16.69
N MET A 253 10.43 -14.51 16.61
CA MET A 253 9.83 -15.84 16.82
C MET A 253 10.67 -16.67 17.79
N LYS A 254 10.02 -17.28 18.77
CA LYS A 254 10.57 -18.36 19.60
C LYS A 254 10.41 -19.71 18.89
N SER A 255 9.33 -19.88 18.13
CA SER A 255 9.03 -21.10 17.38
C SER A 255 8.12 -20.81 16.18
N LEU A 256 7.86 -21.81 15.35
CA LEU A 256 6.92 -21.68 14.21
C LEU A 256 5.45 -21.53 14.64
N ASP A 257 5.15 -21.81 15.91
CA ASP A 257 3.81 -21.62 16.48
C ASP A 257 3.49 -20.13 16.71
N ASP A 258 4.49 -19.24 16.61
CA ASP A 258 4.28 -17.80 16.69
C ASP A 258 3.75 -17.20 15.35
N LEU A 259 3.84 -17.94 14.24
CA LEU A 259 3.27 -17.52 12.95
C LEU A 259 1.79 -17.90 12.86
N THR A 260 1.00 -17.12 12.12
CA THR A 260 -0.42 -17.41 11.88
C THR A 260 -0.59 -18.84 11.36
N THR A 261 -1.41 -19.64 12.03
CA THR A 261 -1.71 -21.01 11.59
C THR A 261 -2.68 -21.03 10.41
N PRO A 262 -2.70 -22.09 9.57
CA PRO A 262 -3.67 -22.23 8.50
C PRO A 262 -5.14 -22.09 8.96
N GLU A 263 -5.46 -22.61 10.15
CA GLU A 263 -6.79 -22.55 10.74
C GLU A 263 -7.17 -21.12 11.16
N GLU A 264 -6.28 -20.41 11.84
CA GLU A 264 -6.49 -19.01 12.22
C GLU A 264 -6.61 -18.12 10.99
N PHE A 265 -5.71 -18.29 10.03
CA PHE A 265 -5.71 -17.55 8.77
C PHE A 265 -7.02 -17.77 8.02
N ARG A 266 -7.49 -19.02 7.88
CA ARG A 266 -8.80 -19.33 7.29
C ARG A 266 -9.93 -18.60 8.00
N SER A 267 -9.96 -18.63 9.33
CA SER A 267 -10.97 -17.94 10.13
C SER A 267 -10.94 -16.42 9.87
N ASN A 268 -9.76 -15.82 9.80
CA ASN A 268 -9.59 -14.39 9.56
C ASN A 268 -10.03 -13.99 8.14
N VAL A 269 -9.66 -14.77 7.13
CA VAL A 269 -10.05 -14.52 5.73
C VAL A 269 -11.58 -14.67 5.58
N ILE A 270 -12.19 -15.71 6.15
CA ILE A 270 -13.65 -15.88 6.10
C ILE A 270 -14.37 -14.69 6.76
N LYS A 271 -13.93 -14.25 7.95
CA LYS A 271 -14.50 -13.05 8.60
C LYS A 271 -14.34 -11.80 7.75
N THR A 272 -13.24 -11.68 7.02
CA THR A 272 -13.03 -10.58 6.08
C THR A 272 -14.07 -10.62 4.96
N LEU A 273 -14.22 -11.77 4.32
CA LEU A 273 -15.17 -11.96 3.22
C LEU A 273 -16.63 -11.77 3.67
N ASP A 274 -17.00 -12.28 4.84
CA ASP A 274 -18.33 -12.09 5.43
C ASP A 274 -18.60 -10.60 5.75
N THR A 275 -17.56 -9.84 6.09
CA THR A 275 -17.68 -8.38 6.27
C THR A 275 -17.85 -7.67 4.94
N LEU A 276 -17.10 -8.07 3.91
CA LEU A 276 -17.20 -7.50 2.56
C LEU A 276 -18.59 -7.73 1.94
N GLU A 277 -19.23 -8.87 2.23
CA GLU A 277 -20.60 -9.15 1.76
C GLU A 277 -21.62 -8.11 2.23
N GLY A 278 -21.41 -7.52 3.42
CA GLY A 278 -22.27 -6.44 3.92
C GLY A 278 -21.92 -5.04 3.38
N ILE A 279 -20.80 -4.90 2.65
CA ILE A 279 -20.24 -3.60 2.23
C ILE A 279 -20.30 -3.42 0.71
N LEU A 280 -20.08 -4.49 -0.05
CA LEU A 280 -19.94 -4.41 -1.50
C LEU A 280 -21.30 -4.41 -2.21
N PRO A 281 -21.51 -3.56 -3.21
CA PRO A 281 -22.65 -3.67 -4.13
C PRO A 281 -22.60 -4.96 -4.95
N ASP A 282 -23.77 -5.44 -5.36
CA ASP A 282 -23.90 -6.60 -6.24
C ASP A 282 -23.11 -6.45 -7.55
N GLY A 283 -22.49 -7.54 -7.97
CA GLY A 283 -21.63 -7.57 -9.16
C GLY A 283 -20.19 -7.16 -8.90
N SER A 284 -19.79 -7.08 -7.62
CA SER A 284 -18.39 -6.87 -7.24
C SER A 284 -17.55 -8.13 -7.44
N HIS A 285 -16.22 -7.98 -7.37
CA HIS A 285 -15.28 -9.09 -7.47
C HIS A 285 -14.28 -9.02 -6.33
N VAL A 286 -13.92 -10.16 -5.73
CA VAL A 286 -12.87 -10.25 -4.71
C VAL A 286 -11.79 -11.23 -5.18
N LEU A 287 -10.54 -10.78 -5.21
CA LEU A 287 -9.38 -11.59 -5.57
C LEU A 287 -8.51 -11.83 -4.34
N LEU A 288 -8.38 -13.09 -3.94
CA LEU A 288 -7.47 -13.52 -2.88
C LEU A 288 -6.07 -13.75 -3.47
N MET A 289 -5.09 -12.95 -3.05
CA MET A 289 -3.73 -13.04 -3.56
C MET A 289 -2.85 -13.92 -2.67
N GLY A 290 -2.11 -14.86 -3.27
CA GLY A 290 -1.15 -15.70 -2.55
C GLY A 290 -0.05 -14.89 -1.82
N LEU A 291 0.56 -15.51 -0.81
CA LEU A 291 1.68 -14.92 -0.07
C LEU A 291 2.97 -14.96 -0.89
N VAL A 292 3.94 -14.10 -0.53
CA VAL A 292 5.24 -14.03 -1.18
C VAL A 292 6.14 -15.20 -0.75
N ASN A 293 7.06 -15.61 -1.62
CA ASN A 293 8.20 -16.45 -1.24
C ASN A 293 9.45 -15.57 -1.03
N GLY A 294 9.72 -15.20 0.22
CA GLY A 294 10.88 -14.36 0.58
C GLY A 294 12.21 -15.11 0.76
N SER A 295 12.31 -16.38 0.39
CA SER A 295 13.51 -17.21 0.65
C SER A 295 14.80 -16.67 0.03
N PHE A 296 14.71 -15.88 -1.05
CA PHE A 296 15.85 -15.30 -1.74
C PHE A 296 16.52 -14.15 -0.96
N ILE A 297 15.75 -13.43 -0.13
CA ILE A 297 16.14 -12.13 0.46
C ILE A 297 17.50 -12.22 1.17
N TYR A 298 17.64 -13.12 2.15
CA TYR A 298 18.86 -13.21 2.94
C TYR A 298 20.09 -13.53 2.07
N ASN A 299 19.99 -14.52 1.19
CA ASN A 299 21.12 -14.96 0.37
C ASN A 299 21.54 -13.87 -0.63
N THR A 300 20.57 -13.11 -1.14
CA THR A 300 20.80 -12.04 -2.11
C THR A 300 21.35 -10.77 -1.46
N MET A 301 20.94 -10.45 -0.22
CA MET A 301 21.27 -9.17 0.43
C MET A 301 22.41 -9.25 1.44
N SER A 302 22.56 -10.37 2.17
CA SER A 302 23.41 -10.48 3.38
C SER A 302 24.83 -9.92 3.25
N GLU A 303 25.50 -10.14 2.11
CA GLU A 303 26.89 -9.70 1.89
C GLU A 303 27.01 -8.33 1.20
N ARG A 304 25.90 -7.66 0.91
CA ARG A 304 25.90 -6.32 0.32
C ARG A 304 26.05 -5.26 1.40
N MET A 305 26.57 -4.10 1.03
CA MET A 305 26.65 -2.95 1.92
C MET A 305 25.28 -2.31 2.10
N HIS A 306 24.86 -2.12 3.35
CA HIS A 306 23.67 -1.33 3.68
C HIS A 306 23.98 0.16 3.49
N PRO A 307 23.00 1.03 3.14
CA PRO A 307 23.20 2.48 2.99
C PRO A 307 24.05 3.13 4.11
N ILE A 308 23.74 2.82 5.37
CA ILE A 308 24.49 3.35 6.53
C ILE A 308 25.97 2.94 6.57
N GLY A 309 26.34 1.82 5.94
CA GLY A 309 27.72 1.31 5.89
C GLY A 309 28.49 1.72 4.64
N GLN A 310 27.88 2.45 3.69
CA GLN A 310 28.52 2.76 2.40
C GLN A 310 29.73 3.69 2.53
N LEU A 311 29.77 4.56 3.55
CA LEU A 311 30.85 5.54 3.69
C LEU A 311 32.18 4.91 4.14
N HIS A 312 32.09 3.92 5.03
CA HIS A 312 33.24 3.27 5.66
C HIS A 312 33.38 1.79 5.32
N GLU A 313 32.46 1.26 4.51
CA GLU A 313 32.42 -0.14 4.07
C GLU A 313 32.32 -1.14 5.25
N ASP A 314 31.57 -0.77 6.29
CA ASP A 314 31.62 -1.40 7.62
C ASP A 314 30.30 -2.01 8.13
N VAL A 315 29.16 -1.75 7.47
CA VAL A 315 27.86 -2.34 7.82
C VAL A 315 27.18 -3.04 6.63
N ARG A 316 27.16 -4.37 6.64
CA ARG A 316 26.44 -5.19 5.64
C ARG A 316 25.02 -5.46 6.09
N TYR A 317 24.14 -5.87 5.17
CA TYR A 317 22.75 -6.22 5.52
C TYR A 317 22.67 -7.34 6.56
N LYS A 318 23.57 -8.33 6.53
CA LYS A 318 23.61 -9.37 7.59
C LYS A 318 23.81 -8.78 8.99
N ASP A 319 24.59 -7.71 9.12
CA ASP A 319 24.84 -7.05 10.41
C ASP A 319 23.58 -6.32 10.87
N VAL A 320 22.87 -5.67 9.95
CA VAL A 320 21.55 -5.05 10.21
C VAL A 320 20.51 -6.10 10.59
N PHE A 321 20.47 -7.24 9.91
CA PHE A 321 19.55 -8.35 10.23
C PHE A 321 19.82 -8.93 11.61
N GLU A 322 21.09 -9.16 11.96
CA GLU A 322 21.47 -9.61 13.29
C GLU A 322 21.09 -8.59 14.37
N TRP A 323 21.27 -7.29 14.10
CA TRP A 323 20.84 -6.23 15.02
C TRP A 323 19.32 -6.17 15.18
N PHE A 324 18.56 -6.21 14.08
CA PHE A 324 17.09 -6.26 14.09
C PHE A 324 16.56 -7.45 14.89
N ASN A 325 17.14 -8.63 14.68
CA ASN A 325 16.74 -9.85 15.38
C ASN A 325 17.10 -9.79 16.87
N CYS A 326 18.25 -9.19 17.22
CA CYS A 326 18.64 -8.95 18.62
C CYS A 326 17.68 -7.99 19.33
N MET A 327 17.32 -6.89 18.66
CA MET A 327 16.45 -5.84 19.20
C MET A 327 14.95 -6.18 19.09
N ARG A 328 14.56 -7.19 18.30
CA ARG A 328 13.17 -7.59 18.02
C ARG A 328 12.34 -6.50 17.37
N ILE A 329 12.95 -5.82 16.40
CA ILE A 329 12.35 -4.68 15.67
C ILE A 329 12.40 -4.88 14.14
N GLY A 330 12.93 -6.00 13.67
CA GLY A 330 12.99 -6.30 12.24
C GLY A 330 11.61 -6.52 11.64
N PRO A 331 11.42 -6.27 10.34
CA PRO A 331 10.13 -6.43 9.70
C PRO A 331 9.78 -7.90 9.41
N CYS A 332 10.77 -8.80 9.32
CA CYS A 332 10.52 -10.22 9.09
C CYS A 332 11.64 -11.11 9.65
N PHE A 333 11.51 -11.52 10.91
CA PHE A 333 12.47 -12.41 11.57
C PHE A 333 12.68 -13.73 10.83
N GLY A 334 11.63 -14.25 10.18
CA GLY A 334 11.65 -15.51 9.44
C GLY A 334 12.62 -15.50 8.27
N TRP A 335 12.42 -14.62 7.29
CA TRP A 335 13.24 -14.56 6.07
C TRP A 335 14.55 -13.78 6.24
N MET A 336 14.60 -12.78 7.13
CA MET A 336 15.81 -11.98 7.39
C MET A 336 16.66 -12.62 8.50
N ASN A 337 16.89 -13.92 8.38
CA ASN A 337 17.59 -14.74 9.37
C ASN A 337 18.77 -15.49 8.75
N LYS A 338 19.90 -15.58 9.46
CA LYS A 338 21.02 -16.41 9.01
C LYS A 338 20.72 -17.92 9.03
N ASN A 339 19.80 -18.36 9.88
CA ASN A 339 19.42 -19.76 9.98
C ASN A 339 18.52 -20.17 8.79
N ALA A 340 19.07 -20.98 7.89
CA ALA A 340 18.35 -21.47 6.71
C ALA A 340 17.09 -22.28 7.07
N THR A 341 17.11 -23.02 8.18
CA THR A 341 15.97 -23.83 8.63
C THR A 341 14.78 -22.93 8.99
N ILE A 342 15.03 -21.78 9.62
CA ILE A 342 13.97 -20.81 9.94
C ILE A 342 13.41 -20.21 8.64
N ARG A 343 14.28 -19.85 7.70
CA ARG A 343 13.85 -19.30 6.40
C ARG A 343 12.98 -20.30 5.62
N GLU A 344 13.40 -21.56 5.54
CA GLU A 344 12.69 -22.63 4.84
C GLU A 344 11.32 -22.88 5.47
N ALA A 345 11.24 -22.99 6.80
CA ALA A 345 9.98 -23.18 7.50
C ALA A 345 9.03 -21.97 7.37
N THR A 346 9.57 -20.75 7.31
CA THR A 346 8.77 -19.54 7.05
C THR A 346 8.17 -19.59 5.64
N THR A 347 8.96 -19.98 4.64
CA THR A 347 8.48 -20.18 3.26
C THR A 347 7.42 -21.29 3.20
N GLN A 348 7.64 -22.41 3.88
CA GLN A 348 6.65 -23.48 3.94
C GLN A 348 5.32 -22.99 4.52
N ARG A 349 5.34 -22.23 5.63
CA ARG A 349 4.12 -21.64 6.18
C ARG A 349 3.43 -20.71 5.17
N ALA A 350 4.17 -19.90 4.42
CA ALA A 350 3.59 -19.02 3.40
C ALA A 350 2.86 -19.80 2.28
N GLU A 351 3.42 -20.95 1.89
CA GLU A 351 2.80 -21.87 0.92
C GLU A 351 1.53 -22.53 1.51
N GLU A 352 1.56 -22.94 2.78
CA GLU A 352 0.38 -23.48 3.48
C GLU A 352 -0.76 -22.45 3.56
N LEU A 353 -0.46 -21.20 3.90
CA LEU A 353 -1.46 -20.11 3.94
C LEU A 353 -1.98 -19.76 2.55
N THR A 354 -1.13 -19.83 1.52
CA THR A 354 -1.56 -19.64 0.13
C THR A 354 -2.54 -20.75 -0.31
N ALA A 355 -2.30 -22.00 0.09
CA ALA A 355 -3.22 -23.11 -0.18
C ALA A 355 -4.59 -22.91 0.48
N VAL A 356 -4.63 -22.27 1.66
CA VAL A 356 -5.90 -21.88 2.31
C VAL A 356 -6.68 -20.88 1.43
N LEU A 357 -6.03 -19.87 0.85
CA LEU A 357 -6.69 -18.91 -0.05
C LEU A 357 -7.25 -19.59 -1.30
N GLN A 358 -6.49 -20.51 -1.89
CA GLN A 358 -6.93 -21.30 -3.05
C GLN A 358 -8.19 -22.12 -2.72
N ASP A 359 -8.19 -22.81 -1.58
CA ASP A 359 -9.32 -23.61 -1.13
C ASP A 359 -10.55 -22.74 -0.83
N ILE A 360 -10.38 -21.57 -0.19
CA ILE A 360 -11.48 -20.64 0.06
C ILE A 360 -12.07 -20.14 -1.26
N ALA A 361 -11.25 -19.68 -2.20
CA ALA A 361 -11.70 -19.18 -3.48
C ALA A 361 -12.44 -20.24 -4.31
N ALA A 362 -12.04 -21.50 -4.22
CA ALA A 362 -12.68 -22.59 -4.95
C ALA A 362 -14.03 -23.04 -4.34
N ASN A 363 -14.21 -22.90 -3.02
CA ASN A 363 -15.32 -23.55 -2.31
C ASN A 363 -16.33 -22.59 -1.66
N LYS A 364 -15.99 -21.31 -1.47
CA LYS A 364 -16.90 -20.31 -0.88
C LYS A 364 -17.63 -19.51 -1.96
N LYS A 365 -18.85 -19.10 -1.62
CA LYS A 365 -19.72 -18.28 -2.48
C LYS A 365 -20.38 -17.21 -1.63
N TYR A 366 -20.59 -16.08 -2.28
CA TYR A 366 -21.17 -14.86 -1.75
C TYR A 366 -22.16 -14.35 -2.80
N ASP A 367 -23.20 -13.61 -2.37
CA ASP A 367 -24.25 -13.13 -3.26
C ASP A 367 -23.83 -11.83 -3.94
N SER A 368 -23.18 -10.92 -3.21
CA SER A 368 -22.81 -9.59 -3.74
C SER A 368 -21.53 -9.59 -4.58
N PHE A 369 -20.68 -10.62 -4.46
CA PHE A 369 -19.45 -10.69 -5.24
C PHE A 369 -19.03 -12.10 -5.68
N SER A 370 -18.29 -12.15 -6.79
CA SER A 370 -17.58 -13.35 -7.22
C SER A 370 -16.19 -13.43 -6.56
N LEU A 371 -15.80 -14.63 -6.14
CA LEU A 371 -14.54 -14.86 -5.44
C LEU A 371 -13.53 -15.58 -6.35
N HIS A 372 -12.32 -15.06 -6.41
CA HIS A 372 -11.25 -15.53 -7.30
C HIS A 372 -9.94 -15.71 -6.52
N PHE A 373 -9.05 -16.53 -7.06
CA PHE A 373 -7.68 -16.65 -6.58
C PHE A 373 -6.71 -16.08 -7.61
N LEU A 374 -5.72 -15.32 -7.13
CA LEU A 374 -4.60 -14.80 -7.92
C LEU A 374 -3.29 -15.33 -7.32
N SER A 375 -2.41 -15.83 -8.18
CA SER A 375 -1.06 -16.18 -7.77
C SER A 375 -0.31 -14.93 -7.27
N ASN A 376 0.66 -15.10 -6.37
CA ASN A 376 1.45 -13.96 -5.94
C ASN A 376 2.26 -13.41 -7.13
N PRO A 377 2.04 -12.15 -7.55
CA PRO A 377 2.65 -11.59 -8.76
C PRO A 377 4.18 -11.50 -8.68
N LEU A 378 4.76 -11.35 -7.48
CA LEU A 378 6.22 -11.32 -7.31
C LEU A 378 6.88 -12.62 -7.76
N THR A 379 6.17 -13.76 -7.70
CA THR A 379 6.69 -15.03 -8.21
C THR A 379 7.01 -14.95 -9.71
N GLN A 380 6.13 -14.32 -10.48
CA GLN A 380 6.33 -14.15 -11.92
C GLN A 380 7.39 -13.09 -12.21
N VAL A 381 7.36 -11.98 -11.47
CA VAL A 381 8.33 -10.88 -11.60
C VAL A 381 9.75 -11.35 -11.31
N ILE A 382 9.98 -12.07 -10.20
CA ILE A 382 11.29 -12.62 -9.83
C ILE A 382 11.82 -13.53 -10.93
N ARG A 383 11.00 -14.48 -11.41
CA ARG A 383 11.40 -15.41 -12.49
C ARG A 383 11.76 -14.67 -13.77
N GLN A 384 11.00 -13.64 -14.14
CA GLN A 384 11.28 -12.84 -15.34
C GLN A 384 12.55 -12.01 -15.15
N TRP A 385 12.72 -11.37 -13.99
CA TRP A 385 13.88 -10.57 -13.63
C TRP A 385 15.19 -11.36 -13.74
N GLU A 386 15.22 -12.60 -13.24
CA GLU A 386 16.37 -13.49 -13.35
C GLU A 386 16.63 -13.92 -14.80
N ARG A 387 15.57 -14.22 -15.58
CA ARG A 387 15.70 -14.59 -17.00
C ARG A 387 16.29 -13.46 -17.83
N ASP A 388 15.95 -12.23 -17.50
CA ASP A 388 16.49 -11.03 -18.16
C ASP A 388 17.92 -10.69 -17.69
N GLY A 389 18.49 -11.49 -16.78
CA GLY A 389 19.87 -11.37 -16.32
C GLY A 389 20.08 -10.29 -15.27
N PHE A 390 19.00 -9.75 -14.68
CA PHE A 390 19.10 -8.77 -13.62
C PHE A 390 19.38 -9.45 -12.26
N ALA A 391 20.14 -8.76 -11.42
CA ALA A 391 20.44 -9.25 -10.09
C ALA A 391 19.25 -9.04 -9.13
N LEU A 392 18.83 -10.07 -8.41
CA LEU A 392 17.68 -10.05 -7.50
C LEU A 392 17.73 -8.94 -6.43
N TRP A 393 18.92 -8.54 -5.98
CA TRP A 393 19.05 -7.53 -4.93
C TRP A 393 18.53 -6.16 -5.39
N LYS A 394 18.48 -5.91 -6.70
CA LYS A 394 17.92 -4.69 -7.27
C LYS A 394 16.40 -4.64 -7.23
N LEU A 395 15.75 -5.74 -6.86
CA LEU A 395 14.31 -5.75 -6.67
C LEU A 395 13.91 -5.10 -5.34
N LEU A 396 14.82 -5.06 -4.37
CA LEU A 396 14.51 -4.79 -2.96
C LEU A 396 14.91 -3.38 -2.56
N GLU A 397 14.07 -2.76 -1.73
CA GLU A 397 14.28 -1.46 -1.12
C GLU A 397 15.63 -1.41 -0.39
N PRO A 398 16.50 -0.41 -0.64
CA PRO A 398 17.84 -0.40 -0.06
C PRO A 398 17.89 -0.22 1.46
N VAL A 399 16.84 0.34 2.09
CA VAL A 399 16.85 0.60 3.53
C VAL A 399 16.30 -0.58 4.33
N ASP A 400 15.21 -1.20 3.87
CA ASP A 400 14.60 -2.33 4.60
C ASP A 400 14.99 -3.70 4.03
N SER A 401 15.44 -3.78 2.78
CA SER A 401 15.81 -5.00 2.03
C SER A 401 14.72 -6.08 1.98
N LEU A 402 13.46 -5.68 2.04
CA LEU A 402 12.30 -6.55 2.08
C LEU A 402 11.28 -6.18 0.99
N HIS A 403 10.93 -4.90 0.89
CA HIS A 403 9.87 -4.45 -0.01
C HIS A 403 10.39 -4.25 -1.44
N PRO A 404 9.53 -4.38 -2.46
CA PRO A 404 9.91 -4.09 -3.84
C PRO A 404 10.14 -2.59 -4.07
N VAL A 405 11.17 -2.24 -4.84
CA VAL A 405 11.43 -0.85 -5.27
C VAL A 405 10.40 -0.37 -6.29
N GLN A 406 10.25 0.96 -6.42
CA GLN A 406 9.31 1.61 -7.35
C GLN A 406 9.44 1.11 -8.80
N GLU A 407 10.65 0.83 -9.30
CA GLU A 407 10.87 0.33 -10.67
C GLU A 407 10.32 -1.08 -10.91
N VAL A 408 10.09 -1.84 -9.83
CA VAL A 408 9.53 -3.20 -9.88
C VAL A 408 8.01 -3.17 -9.85
N LEU A 409 7.40 -2.13 -9.29
CA LEU A 409 5.95 -2.02 -9.13
C LEU A 409 5.18 -2.13 -10.46
N PRO A 410 5.60 -1.51 -11.57
CA PRO A 410 4.98 -1.74 -12.88
C PRO A 410 5.01 -3.21 -13.35
N LEU A 411 6.06 -3.96 -12.99
CA LEU A 411 6.15 -5.39 -13.33
C LEU A 411 5.15 -6.22 -12.51
N ILE A 412 4.92 -5.84 -11.25
CA ILE A 412 3.88 -6.43 -10.41
C ILE A 412 2.51 -6.17 -11.03
N THR A 413 2.21 -4.91 -11.39
CA THR A 413 0.97 -4.54 -12.08
C THR A 413 0.78 -5.34 -13.36
N GLN A 414 1.82 -5.45 -14.18
CA GLN A 414 1.77 -6.21 -15.42
C GLN A 414 1.48 -7.70 -15.19
N ALA A 415 2.13 -8.32 -14.20
CA ALA A 415 1.90 -9.73 -13.87
C ALA A 415 0.47 -9.98 -13.38
N MET A 416 -0.04 -9.11 -12.49
CA MET A 416 -1.42 -9.18 -12.01
C MET A 416 -2.42 -9.00 -13.17
N TRP A 417 -2.22 -7.95 -13.98
CA TRP A 417 -3.10 -7.62 -15.09
C TRP A 417 -3.18 -8.76 -16.12
N ALA A 418 -2.03 -9.34 -16.49
CA ALA A 418 -1.97 -10.44 -17.45
C ALA A 418 -2.67 -11.71 -16.92
N GLU A 419 -2.55 -12.01 -15.63
CA GLU A 419 -3.23 -13.17 -15.03
C GLU A 419 -4.75 -12.96 -14.97
N ILE A 420 -5.21 -11.75 -14.62
CA ILE A 420 -6.63 -11.40 -14.64
C ILE A 420 -7.18 -11.46 -16.07
N GLU A 421 -6.47 -10.90 -17.05
CA GLU A 421 -6.89 -10.93 -18.45
C GLU A 421 -7.00 -12.36 -18.99
N ALA A 422 -6.08 -13.24 -18.60
CA ALA A 422 -6.08 -14.63 -19.05
C ALA A 422 -7.19 -15.47 -18.40
N ASN A 423 -7.47 -15.27 -17.11
CA ASN A 423 -8.29 -16.18 -16.33
C ASN A 423 -9.68 -15.63 -15.98
N TYR A 424 -9.80 -14.32 -15.81
CA TYR A 424 -10.99 -13.61 -15.32
C TYR A 424 -11.22 -12.28 -16.08
N PRO A 425 -11.27 -12.29 -17.43
CA PRO A 425 -11.33 -11.06 -18.23
C PRO A 425 -12.54 -10.18 -17.92
N GLU A 426 -13.63 -10.76 -17.40
CA GLU A 426 -14.82 -10.05 -16.96
C GLU A 426 -14.57 -9.02 -15.86
N ILE A 427 -13.56 -9.25 -15.01
CA ILE A 427 -13.20 -8.37 -13.88
C ILE A 427 -12.76 -6.99 -14.38
N MET A 428 -12.11 -6.91 -15.54
CA MET A 428 -11.59 -5.64 -16.07
C MET A 428 -12.67 -4.78 -16.74
N GLY A 429 -13.86 -5.34 -17.01
CA GLY A 429 -14.89 -4.69 -17.81
C GLY A 429 -14.48 -4.51 -19.29
N ASP A 430 -15.33 -3.85 -20.06
CA ASP A 430 -15.06 -3.54 -21.47
C ASP A 430 -14.35 -2.19 -21.61
N VAL A 431 -13.66 -1.96 -22.73
CA VAL A 431 -13.14 -0.64 -23.07
C VAL A 431 -14.32 0.29 -23.34
N ASN A 432 -14.43 1.40 -22.61
CA ASN A 432 -15.50 2.37 -22.82
C ASN A 432 -15.34 3.04 -24.20
N PRO A 433 -16.31 2.88 -25.13
CA PRO A 433 -16.23 3.44 -26.48
C PRO A 433 -16.20 4.98 -26.48
N ASN A 434 -16.66 5.61 -25.40
CA ASN A 434 -16.77 7.05 -25.25
C ASN A 434 -15.52 7.71 -24.65
N ASN A 435 -14.46 6.95 -24.33
CA ASN A 435 -13.25 7.51 -23.71
C ASN A 435 -12.65 8.70 -24.47
N GLN A 436 -12.68 8.67 -25.80
CA GLN A 436 -12.18 9.80 -26.60
C GLN A 436 -13.09 11.03 -26.46
N ALA A 437 -14.41 10.85 -26.41
CA ALA A 437 -15.36 11.94 -26.20
C ALA A 437 -15.19 12.54 -24.81
N ILE A 438 -15.04 11.71 -23.77
CA ILE A 438 -14.77 12.16 -22.39
C ILE A 438 -13.52 13.04 -22.35
N ARG A 439 -12.41 12.60 -22.95
CA ARG A 439 -11.18 13.42 -23.03
C ARG A 439 -11.37 14.74 -23.75
N ASN A 440 -12.13 14.75 -24.84
CA ASN A 440 -12.37 15.96 -25.62
C ASN A 440 -13.24 16.98 -24.85
N LEU A 441 -14.20 16.50 -24.07
CA LEU A 441 -15.16 17.34 -23.34
C LEU A 441 -14.66 17.77 -21.96
N PHE A 442 -14.05 16.86 -21.22
CA PHE A 442 -13.69 17.03 -19.81
C PHE A 442 -12.18 17.05 -19.55
N GLY A 443 -11.35 16.91 -20.60
CA GLY A 443 -9.89 17.01 -20.48
C GLY A 443 -9.30 15.92 -19.59
N ASP A 444 -8.70 16.35 -18.48
CA ASP A 444 -8.12 15.47 -17.46
C ASP A 444 -9.12 15.05 -16.37
N GLN A 445 -10.40 15.43 -16.51
CA GLN A 445 -11.48 15.18 -15.57
C GLN A 445 -11.28 15.84 -14.19
N GLY A 446 -10.50 16.93 -14.13
CA GLY A 446 -10.22 17.65 -12.89
C GLY A 446 -8.98 17.14 -12.15
N GLY A 447 -8.16 16.30 -12.79
CA GLY A 447 -6.93 15.76 -12.21
C GLY A 447 -7.22 14.61 -11.23
N HIS A 448 -6.16 13.96 -10.74
CA HIS A 448 -6.30 12.71 -9.98
C HIS A 448 -6.78 12.89 -8.55
#